data_AF-A0A7Y4LZL1-F1
#
_entry.id   AF-A0A7Y4LZL1-F1
#
_cell.length_a   1.000
_cell.length_b   1.000
_cell.length_c   1.000
_cell.angle_alpha   90.00
_cell.angle_beta   90.00
_cell.angle_gamma   90.00
#
_symmetry.space_group_name_H-M   'P 1'
#
loop_
_entity.id
_entity.type
_entity.pdbx_description
1 polymer ?
#
loop_
_entity_poly.entity_id
_entity_poly.type
_entity_poly.pdbx_seq_one_letter_code
_entity_poly.pdbx_strand_id
1 'polypeptide(L)'
;MDNANKQIALEEHSALEQVVRGGKWHHDLTREDTQRARYNGGLRSFVKKAALDSVPIALCALILINCGAALAVLAFLDGISTRATIDLSLIGALASATLSFALGAALALLAMFACAAAEKVVSRLSTFEPPRIQEARRLRAAKTERVCHICSFISALASLALFASGMSETSSTLPMLLHR
;
A
#
# COMPACT_ATOMS: atom_id res chain seq x y z
N MET A 1 34.05 1.73 72.69
CA MET A 1 34.47 1.14 71.40
C MET A 1 33.22 0.86 70.55
N ASP A 2 32.46 1.90 70.16
CA ASP A 2 31.11 1.72 69.54
C ASP A 2 30.93 2.40 68.16
N ASN A 3 31.95 3.07 67.62
CA ASN A 3 31.83 3.77 66.34
C ASN A 3 32.03 2.84 65.13
N ALA A 4 32.85 1.79 65.26
CA ALA A 4 33.14 0.88 64.15
C ALA A 4 31.92 0.06 63.73
N ASN A 5 31.10 -0.40 64.70
CA ASN A 5 29.92 -1.21 64.41
C ASN A 5 28.78 -0.41 63.76
N LYS A 6 28.69 0.89 64.05
CA LYS A 6 27.70 1.78 63.41
C LYS A 6 28.08 2.14 61.98
N GLN A 7 29.37 2.27 61.67
CA GLN A 7 29.85 2.56 60.32
C GLN A 7 29.60 1.39 59.35
N ILE A 8 29.85 0.16 59.79
CA ILE A 8 29.66 -1.04 58.96
C ILE A 8 28.18 -1.23 58.59
N ALA A 9 27.27 -1.03 59.54
CA ALA A 9 25.82 -1.13 59.28
C ALA A 9 25.31 -0.03 58.34
N LEU A 10 25.93 1.15 58.35
CA LEU A 10 25.51 2.28 57.50
C LEU A 10 26.00 2.11 56.05
N GLU A 11 27.18 1.52 55.84
CA GLU A 11 27.68 1.18 54.51
C GLU A 11 26.90 0.03 53.87
N GLU A 12 26.53 -1.00 54.64
CA GLU A 12 25.68 -2.08 54.12
C GLU A 12 24.30 -1.58 53.70
N HIS A 13 23.68 -0.70 54.49
CA HIS A 13 22.39 -0.09 54.13
C HIS A 13 22.49 0.78 52.87
N SER A 14 23.58 1.54 52.72
CA SER A 14 23.84 2.36 51.52
C SER A 14 24.04 1.50 50.26
N ALA A 15 24.79 0.41 50.38
CA ALA A 15 25.04 -0.52 49.27
C ALA A 15 23.75 -1.24 48.84
N LEU A 16 22.92 -1.66 49.78
CA LEU A 16 21.65 -2.32 49.50
C LEU A 16 20.64 -1.35 48.84
N GLU A 17 20.60 -0.08 49.26
CA GLU A 17 19.78 0.93 48.61
C GLU A 17 20.23 1.24 47.18
N GLN A 18 21.53 1.27 46.90
CA GLN A 18 22.05 1.49 45.54
C GLN A 18 21.66 0.34 44.59
N VAL A 19 21.73 -0.91 45.06
CA VAL A 19 21.33 -2.09 44.27
C VAL A 19 19.82 -2.08 44.00
N VAL A 20 19.00 -1.75 45.01
CA VAL A 20 17.54 -1.65 44.87
C VAL A 20 17.15 -0.51 43.92
N ARG A 21 17.80 0.66 44.01
CA ARG A 21 17.59 1.76 43.07
C ARG A 21 17.98 1.36 41.66
N GLY A 22 19.16 0.77 41.45
CA GLY A 22 19.64 0.32 40.14
C GLY A 22 18.70 -0.69 39.46
N GLY A 23 18.17 -1.65 40.24
CA GLY A 23 17.15 -2.58 39.74
C GLY A 23 15.84 -1.91 39.36
N LYS A 24 15.40 -0.91 40.13
CA LYS A 24 14.18 -0.12 39.85
C LYS A 24 14.31 0.72 38.57
N TRP A 25 15.44 1.38 38.36
CA TRP A 25 15.73 2.14 37.14
C TRP A 25 15.70 1.24 35.88
N HIS A 26 16.29 0.04 35.95
CA HIS A 26 16.23 -0.90 34.83
C HIS A 26 14.81 -1.42 34.57
N HIS A 27 14.03 -1.69 35.62
CA HIS A 27 12.64 -2.12 35.45
C HIS A 27 11.75 -1.03 34.84
N ASP A 28 11.92 0.22 35.26
CA ASP A 28 11.16 1.34 34.71
C ASP A 28 11.53 1.63 33.25
N LEU A 29 12.82 1.57 32.89
CA LEU A 29 13.27 1.65 31.48
C LEU A 29 12.65 0.56 30.61
N THR A 30 12.67 -0.68 31.08
CA THR A 30 12.11 -1.83 30.33
C THR A 30 10.59 -1.72 30.19
N ARG A 31 9.92 -1.15 31.19
CA ARG A 31 8.47 -0.90 31.17
C ARG A 31 8.08 0.22 30.22
N GLU A 32 8.86 1.30 30.17
CA GLU A 32 8.65 2.39 29.22
C GLU A 32 8.89 1.95 27.78
N ASP A 33 9.93 1.16 27.51
CA ASP A 33 10.21 0.63 26.17
C ASP A 33 9.14 -0.34 25.70
N THR A 34 8.63 -1.20 26.59
CA THR A 34 7.52 -2.10 26.25
C THR A 34 6.19 -1.36 26.05
N GLN A 35 5.95 -0.26 26.79
CA GLN A 35 4.81 0.63 26.55
C GLN A 35 4.93 1.39 25.23
N ARG A 36 6.12 1.94 24.90
CA ARG A 36 6.38 2.58 23.61
C ARG A 36 6.24 1.59 22.45
N ALA A 37 6.73 0.36 22.61
CA ALA A 37 6.57 -0.70 21.61
C ALA A 37 5.10 -1.09 21.39
N ARG A 38 4.29 -1.16 22.45
CA ARG A 38 2.83 -1.38 22.33
C ARG A 38 2.11 -0.21 21.67
N TYR A 39 2.44 1.02 22.05
CA TYR A 39 1.84 2.23 21.47
C TYR A 39 2.19 2.37 19.99
N ASN A 40 3.48 2.22 19.64
CA ASN A 40 3.95 2.24 18.26
C ASN A 40 3.40 1.05 17.45
N GLY A 41 3.24 -0.11 18.08
CA GLY A 41 2.57 -1.27 17.48
C GLY A 41 1.10 -1.01 17.14
N GLY A 42 0.38 -0.33 18.03
CA GLY A 42 -1.00 0.12 17.81
C GLY A 42 -1.12 1.18 16.71
N LEU A 43 -0.21 2.16 16.68
CA LEU A 43 -0.18 3.16 15.62
C LEU A 43 0.13 2.51 14.26
N ARG A 44 1.13 1.62 14.20
CA ARG A 44 1.51 0.91 12.97
C ARG A 44 0.38 0.02 12.46
N SER A 45 -0.34 -0.66 13.35
CA SER A 45 -1.49 -1.49 12.95
C SER A 45 -2.66 -0.64 12.47
N PHE A 46 -2.92 0.51 13.10
CA PHE A 46 -3.91 1.48 12.66
C PHE A 46 -3.59 2.04 11.27
N VAL A 47 -2.37 2.55 11.07
CA VAL A 47 -1.93 3.09 9.76
C VAL A 47 -1.98 2.01 8.69
N LYS A 48 -1.51 0.79 8.99
CA LYS A 48 -1.60 -0.34 8.06
C LYS A 48 -3.05 -0.64 7.67
N LYS A 49 -3.96 -0.63 8.64
CA LYS A 49 -5.38 -0.89 8.40
C LYS A 49 -6.03 0.21 7.56
N ALA A 50 -5.82 1.47 7.92
CA ALA A 50 -6.31 2.60 7.14
C ALA A 50 -5.76 2.60 5.71
N ALA A 51 -4.48 2.26 5.52
CA ALA A 51 -3.88 2.13 4.20
C ALA A 51 -4.55 1.02 3.39
N LEU A 52 -4.75 -0.16 3.97
CA LEU A 52 -5.44 -1.28 3.30
C LEU A 52 -6.89 -0.93 2.94
N ASP A 53 -7.61 -0.24 3.82
CA ASP A 53 -9.01 0.17 3.58
C ASP A 53 -9.11 1.19 2.43
N SER A 54 -8.05 1.96 2.19
CA SER A 54 -7.99 2.94 1.09
C SER A 54 -7.69 2.33 -0.28
N VAL A 55 -7.10 1.12 -0.34
CA VAL A 55 -6.66 0.48 -1.60
C VAL A 55 -7.81 0.25 -2.59
N PRO A 56 -8.95 -0.35 -2.20
CA PRO A 56 -10.07 -0.55 -3.14
C PRO A 56 -10.59 0.76 -3.72
N ILE A 57 -10.66 1.83 -2.90
CA ILE A 57 -11.11 3.15 -3.33
C ILE A 57 -10.12 3.74 -4.36
N ALA A 58 -8.83 3.66 -4.08
CA ALA A 58 -7.79 4.14 -4.99
C ALA A 58 -7.79 3.38 -6.34
N LEU A 59 -7.97 2.06 -6.32
CA LEU A 59 -8.06 1.24 -7.53
C LEU A 59 -9.33 1.55 -8.33
N CYS A 60 -10.48 1.72 -7.67
CA CYS A 60 -11.71 2.19 -8.32
C CYS A 60 -11.51 3.56 -8.99
N ALA A 61 -10.86 4.49 -8.30
CA ALA A 61 -10.56 5.81 -8.84
C ALA A 61 -9.65 5.71 -10.08
N LEU A 62 -8.60 4.88 -10.05
CA LEU A 62 -7.73 4.64 -11.21
C LEU A 62 -8.49 4.10 -12.41
N ILE A 63 -9.41 3.16 -12.21
CA ILE A 63 -10.26 2.63 -13.28
C ILE A 63 -11.13 3.75 -13.86
N LEU A 64 -11.84 4.49 -13.01
CA LEU A 64 -12.73 5.58 -13.43
C LEU A 64 -11.98 6.68 -14.20
N ILE A 65 -10.81 7.07 -13.72
CA ILE A 65 -9.97 8.09 -14.36
C ILE A 65 -9.50 7.62 -15.74
N ASN A 66 -8.99 6.40 -15.83
CA ASN A 66 -8.55 5.83 -17.12
C ASN A 66 -9.72 5.69 -18.11
N CYS A 67 -10.85 5.10 -17.68
CA CYS A 67 -12.03 4.97 -18.53
C CYS A 67 -12.59 6.33 -18.94
N GLY A 68 -12.65 7.30 -18.01
CA GLY A 68 -13.08 8.66 -18.30
C GLY A 68 -12.20 9.36 -19.32
N ALA A 69 -10.87 9.23 -19.20
CA ALA A 69 -9.93 9.77 -20.17
C ALA A 69 -10.08 9.11 -21.55
N ALA A 70 -10.22 7.78 -21.62
CA ALA A 70 -10.46 7.07 -22.87
C ALA A 70 -11.75 7.55 -23.56
N LEU A 71 -12.85 7.68 -22.81
CA LEU A 71 -14.12 8.17 -23.32
C LEU A 71 -14.03 9.63 -23.79
N ALA A 72 -13.29 10.48 -23.08
CA ALA A 72 -13.07 11.87 -23.49
C ALA A 72 -12.31 11.95 -24.82
N VAL A 73 -11.27 11.13 -25.00
CA VAL A 73 -10.53 11.06 -26.28
C VAL A 73 -11.41 10.53 -27.41
N LEU A 74 -12.21 9.49 -27.16
CA LEU A 74 -13.14 8.95 -28.16
C LEU A 74 -14.23 9.95 -28.55
N ALA A 75 -14.80 10.68 -27.58
CA ALA A 75 -15.79 11.73 -27.86
C ALA A 75 -15.17 12.88 -28.67
N PHE A 76 -13.90 13.20 -28.41
CA PHE A 76 -13.18 14.19 -29.20
C PHE A 76 -12.93 13.71 -30.64
N LEU A 77 -12.63 12.42 -30.84
CA LEU A 77 -12.46 11.82 -32.16
C LEU A 77 -13.77 11.83 -32.98
N ASP A 78 -14.90 11.55 -32.33
CA ASP A 78 -16.24 11.65 -32.95
C ASP A 78 -16.50 13.06 -33.51
N GLY A 79 -16.14 14.10 -32.74
CA GLY A 79 -16.23 15.50 -33.18
C GLY A 79 -15.28 15.89 -34.33
N ILE A 80 -14.20 15.13 -34.57
CA ILE A 80 -13.30 15.34 -35.71
C ILE A 80 -13.80 14.60 -36.95
N SER A 81 -14.45 13.45 -36.79
CA SER A 81 -14.97 12.64 -37.90
C SER A 81 -15.97 13.40 -38.78
N THR A 82 -16.64 14.42 -38.22
CA THR A 82 -17.56 15.30 -38.95
C THR A 82 -16.86 16.38 -39.80
N ARG A 83 -15.52 16.50 -39.75
CA ARG A 83 -14.75 17.48 -40.55
C ARG A 83 -14.25 16.87 -41.86
N ALA A 84 -14.24 17.66 -42.94
CA ALA A 84 -13.93 17.22 -44.30
C ALA A 84 -12.47 16.76 -44.53
N THR A 85 -11.56 17.04 -43.60
CA THR A 85 -10.14 16.69 -43.69
C THR A 85 -9.75 15.76 -42.54
N ILE A 86 -9.65 14.47 -42.84
CA ILE A 86 -9.27 13.45 -41.87
C ILE A 86 -7.75 13.27 -41.91
N ASP A 87 -7.07 13.66 -40.83
CA ASP A 87 -5.64 13.43 -40.66
C ASP A 87 -5.41 12.05 -40.02
N LEU A 88 -4.91 11.09 -40.80
CA LEU A 88 -4.63 9.73 -40.32
C LEU A 88 -3.58 9.69 -39.20
N SER A 89 -2.64 10.65 -39.18
CA SER A 89 -1.61 10.72 -38.13
C SER A 89 -2.22 11.05 -36.77
N LEU A 90 -3.21 11.95 -36.78
CA LEU A 90 -3.97 12.35 -35.61
C LEU A 90 -4.80 11.20 -35.04
N ILE A 91 -5.51 10.46 -35.91
CA ILE A 91 -6.28 9.28 -35.51
C ILE A 91 -5.36 8.24 -34.87
N GLY A 92 -4.17 8.02 -35.44
CA GLY A 92 -3.19 7.10 -34.89
C GLY A 92 -2.73 7.50 -33.47
N ALA A 93 -2.43 8.78 -33.26
CA ALA A 93 -2.02 9.29 -31.94
C ALA A 93 -3.16 9.18 -30.90
N LEU A 94 -4.39 9.54 -31.26
CA LEU A 94 -5.55 9.43 -30.37
C LEU A 94 -5.90 7.96 -30.06
N ALA A 95 -5.78 7.06 -31.04
CA ALA A 95 -5.98 5.63 -30.85
C ALA A 95 -4.91 5.03 -29.91
N SER A 96 -3.64 5.42 -30.07
CA SER A 96 -2.55 5.03 -29.16
C SER A 96 -2.81 5.49 -27.73
N ALA A 97 -3.20 6.75 -27.55
CA ALA A 97 -3.52 7.28 -26.23
C ALA A 97 -4.74 6.56 -25.60
N THR A 98 -5.78 6.31 -26.39
CA THR A 98 -6.97 5.55 -25.96
C THR A 98 -6.60 4.13 -25.52
N LEU A 99 -5.72 3.47 -26.27
CA LEU A 99 -5.21 2.14 -25.94
C LEU A 99 -4.41 2.16 -24.63
N SER A 100 -3.59 3.18 -24.41
CA SER A 100 -2.86 3.37 -23.14
C SER A 100 -3.81 3.50 -21.95
N PHE A 101 -4.88 4.30 -22.08
CA PHE A 101 -5.91 4.42 -21.03
C PHE A 101 -6.68 3.11 -20.81
N ALA A 102 -7.04 2.39 -21.87
CA ALA A 102 -7.75 1.11 -21.77
C ALA A 102 -6.89 0.04 -21.08
N LEU A 103 -5.61 -0.06 -21.43
CA LEU A 103 -4.65 -0.93 -20.75
C LEU A 103 -4.46 -0.51 -19.28
N GLY A 104 -4.41 0.81 -19.02
CA GLY A 104 -4.36 1.35 -17.66
C GLY A 104 -5.54 0.89 -16.81
N ALA A 105 -6.77 0.98 -17.35
CA ALA A 105 -7.97 0.49 -16.67
C ALA A 105 -7.94 -1.03 -16.44
N ALA A 106 -7.52 -1.82 -17.44
CA ALA A 106 -7.41 -3.27 -17.34
C ALA A 106 -6.41 -3.71 -16.25
N LEU A 107 -5.28 -3.01 -16.13
CA LEU A 107 -4.28 -3.28 -15.09
C LEU A 107 -4.80 -2.92 -13.69
N ALA A 108 -5.54 -1.82 -13.54
CA ALA A 108 -6.16 -1.47 -12.27
C ALA A 108 -7.24 -2.49 -11.85
N LEU A 109 -8.03 -3.01 -12.81
CA LEU A 109 -8.95 -4.12 -12.57
C LEU A 109 -8.23 -5.40 -12.15
N LEU A 110 -7.11 -5.73 -12.82
CA LEU A 110 -6.28 -6.88 -12.45
C LEU A 110 -5.72 -6.74 -11.03
N ALA A 111 -5.27 -5.54 -10.65
CA ALA A 111 -4.80 -5.25 -9.30
C ALA A 111 -5.91 -5.45 -8.25
N MET A 112 -7.12 -4.99 -8.54
CA MET A 112 -8.28 -5.16 -7.68
C MET A 112 -8.66 -6.63 -7.52
N PHE A 113 -8.64 -7.39 -8.62
CA PHE A 113 -8.88 -8.83 -8.59
C PHE A 113 -7.82 -9.57 -7.78
N ALA A 114 -6.54 -9.22 -7.94
CA ALA A 114 -5.44 -9.80 -7.17
C ALA A 114 -5.57 -9.51 -5.66
N CYS A 115 -5.99 -8.30 -5.27
CA CYS A 115 -6.31 -7.97 -3.88
C CYS A 115 -7.46 -8.84 -3.33
N ALA A 116 -8.58 -8.92 -4.06
CA ALA A 116 -9.71 -9.74 -3.63
C ALA A 116 -9.36 -11.24 -3.55
N ALA A 117 -8.50 -11.73 -4.44
CA ALA A 117 -8.02 -13.11 -4.40
C ALA A 117 -7.15 -13.36 -3.15
N ALA A 118 -6.29 -12.42 -2.77
CA ALA A 118 -5.48 -12.50 -1.56
C ALA A 118 -6.36 -12.61 -0.29
N GLU A 119 -7.38 -11.77 -0.18
CA GLU A 119 -8.33 -11.80 0.95
C GLU A 119 -9.09 -13.12 1.04
N LYS A 120 -9.53 -13.67 -0.10
CA LYS A 120 -10.22 -14.97 -0.14
C LYS A 120 -9.30 -16.11 0.29
N VAL A 121 -8.02 -16.08 -0.07
CA VAL A 121 -7.04 -17.09 0.38
C VAL A 121 -6.88 -17.04 1.90
N VAL A 122 -6.75 -15.85 2.50
CA VAL A 122 -6.61 -15.71 3.96
C VAL A 122 -7.88 -16.14 4.71
N SER A 123 -9.06 -15.76 4.22
CA SER A 123 -10.34 -16.09 4.85
C SER A 123 -10.59 -17.60 4.97
N ARG A 124 -10.18 -18.39 3.95
CA ARG A 124 -10.32 -19.85 3.94
C ARG A 124 -9.45 -20.58 4.96
N LEU A 125 -8.41 -19.95 5.50
CA LEU A 125 -7.57 -20.54 6.55
C LEU A 125 -8.09 -20.29 7.98
N SER A 126 -9.13 -19.48 8.12
CA SER A 126 -9.70 -19.12 9.43
C SER A 126 -10.72 -20.16 9.95
N THR A 127 -11.20 -21.06 9.10
CA THR A 127 -12.18 -22.10 9.46
C THR A 127 -11.50 -23.33 10.05
N PHE A 128 -11.51 -23.45 11.38
CA PHE A 128 -11.47 -24.68 12.18
C PHE A 128 -10.68 -25.87 11.58
N GLU A 129 -9.34 -25.79 11.52
CA GLU A 129 -8.48 -26.89 11.05
C GLU A 129 -7.38 -27.19 12.10
N PRO A 130 -7.02 -28.46 12.38
CA PRO A 130 -6.08 -28.83 13.44
C PRO A 130 -4.65 -28.31 13.20
N PRO A 131 -3.92 -27.95 14.27
CA PRO A 131 -2.74 -27.07 14.21
C PRO A 131 -1.58 -27.57 13.34
N ARG A 132 -1.39 -28.89 13.20
CA ARG A 132 -0.26 -29.46 12.42
C ARG A 132 -0.43 -29.39 10.90
N ILE A 133 -1.66 -29.43 10.38
CA ILE A 133 -1.94 -29.30 8.94
C ILE A 133 -2.01 -27.81 8.54
N GLN A 134 -2.31 -26.95 9.51
CA GLN A 134 -2.46 -25.52 9.35
C GLN A 134 -1.14 -24.80 9.03
N GLU A 135 0.00 -25.22 9.58
CA GLU A 135 1.29 -24.53 9.38
C GLU A 135 1.79 -24.57 7.94
N ALA A 136 1.77 -25.75 7.29
CA ALA A 136 2.22 -25.91 5.91
C ALA A 136 1.29 -25.20 4.90
N ARG A 137 -0.03 -25.21 5.15
CA ARG A 137 -1.01 -24.44 4.34
C ARG A 137 -0.90 -22.95 4.59
N ARG A 138 -0.69 -22.49 5.83
CA ARG A 138 -0.45 -21.08 6.18
C ARG A 138 0.77 -20.52 5.46
N LEU A 139 1.87 -21.28 5.40
CA LEU A 139 3.07 -20.82 4.70
C LEU A 139 2.83 -20.64 3.19
N ARG A 140 2.07 -21.55 2.56
CA ARG A 140 1.70 -21.42 1.14
C ARG A 140 0.74 -20.26 0.91
N ALA A 141 -0.29 -20.15 1.75
CA ALA A 141 -1.26 -19.05 1.69
C ALA A 141 -0.60 -17.69 1.87
N ALA A 142 0.31 -17.55 2.84
CA ALA A 142 1.06 -16.32 3.07
C ALA A 142 2.01 -15.98 1.90
N LYS A 143 2.58 -16.98 1.23
CA LYS A 143 3.33 -16.77 -0.01
C LYS A 143 2.42 -16.29 -1.14
N THR A 144 1.27 -16.92 -1.35
CA THR A 144 0.30 -16.52 -2.38
C THR A 144 -0.23 -15.12 -2.12
N GLU A 145 -0.62 -14.80 -0.88
CA GLU A 145 -1.05 -13.46 -0.45
C GLU A 145 0.02 -12.42 -0.77
N ARG A 146 1.28 -12.70 -0.41
CA ARG A 146 2.41 -11.80 -0.72
C ARG A 146 2.57 -11.59 -2.22
N VAL A 147 2.52 -12.65 -3.01
CA VAL A 147 2.63 -12.55 -4.48
C VAL A 147 1.48 -11.73 -5.05
N CYS A 148 0.24 -11.98 -4.62
CA CYS A 148 -0.93 -11.21 -5.05
C CYS A 148 -0.83 -9.73 -4.70
N HIS A 149 -0.33 -9.38 -3.51
CA HIS A 149 -0.08 -7.98 -3.14
C HIS A 149 1.00 -7.32 -4.00
N ILE A 150 2.11 -8.03 -4.29
CA ILE A 150 3.16 -7.53 -5.17
C ILE A 150 2.62 -7.33 -6.58
N CYS A 151 1.91 -8.30 -7.13
CA CYS A 151 1.28 -8.19 -8.45
C CYS A 151 0.30 -7.00 -8.49
N SER A 152 -0.55 -6.86 -7.47
CA SER A 152 -1.49 -5.74 -7.37
C SER A 152 -0.77 -4.39 -7.34
N PHE A 153 0.30 -4.27 -6.54
CA PHE A 153 1.09 -3.05 -6.48
C PHE A 153 1.75 -2.71 -7.83
N ILE A 154 2.37 -3.69 -8.49
CA ILE A 154 3.00 -3.50 -9.80
C ILE A 154 1.95 -3.11 -10.86
N SER A 155 0.81 -3.79 -10.88
CA SER A 155 -0.28 -3.48 -11.83
C SER A 155 -0.87 -2.09 -11.58
N ALA A 156 -1.04 -1.66 -10.33
CA ALA A 156 -1.49 -0.31 -10.01
C ALA A 156 -0.48 0.76 -10.46
N LEU A 157 0.82 0.51 -10.25
CA LEU A 157 1.88 1.43 -10.69
C LEU A 157 1.95 1.51 -12.23
N ALA A 158 1.85 0.37 -12.92
CA ALA A 158 1.82 0.31 -14.37
C ALA A 158 0.57 1.00 -14.95
N SER A 159 -0.59 0.86 -14.28
CA SER A 159 -1.81 1.59 -14.64
C SER A 159 -1.62 3.11 -14.57
N LEU A 160 -0.99 3.60 -13.50
CA LEU A 160 -0.68 5.03 -13.34
C LEU A 160 0.32 5.52 -14.39
N ALA A 161 1.34 4.72 -14.72
CA ALA A 161 2.31 5.06 -15.75
C ALA A 161 1.68 5.15 -17.15
N LEU A 162 0.80 4.19 -17.48
CA LEU A 162 0.05 4.20 -18.74
C LEU A 162 -0.91 5.39 -18.84
N PHE A 163 -1.55 5.76 -17.73
CA PHE A 163 -2.34 6.99 -17.67
C PHE A 163 -1.48 8.21 -18.00
N ALA A 164 -0.30 8.36 -17.38
CA ALA A 164 0.61 9.46 -17.66
C ALA A 164 1.09 9.47 -19.12
N SER A 165 1.36 8.30 -19.71
CA SER A 165 1.72 8.16 -21.13
C SER A 165 0.60 8.64 -22.05
N GLY A 166 -0.63 8.16 -21.83
CA GLY A 166 -1.81 8.60 -22.61
C GLY A 166 -2.09 10.09 -22.47
N MET A 167 -1.88 10.65 -21.28
CA MET A 167 -1.96 12.10 -21.03
C MET A 167 -0.89 12.88 -21.79
N SER A 168 0.34 12.38 -21.87
CA SER A 168 1.41 13.01 -22.65
C SER A 168 1.11 13.00 -24.15
N GLU A 169 0.60 11.89 -24.67
CA GLU A 169 0.21 11.75 -26.09
C GLU A 169 -0.97 12.65 -26.45
N THR A 170 -2.01 12.72 -25.61
CA THR A 170 -3.14 13.64 -25.81
C THR A 170 -2.69 15.10 -25.71
N SER A 171 -1.84 15.43 -24.74
CA SER A 171 -1.36 16.80 -24.54
C SER A 171 -0.49 17.32 -25.69
N SER A 172 0.28 16.47 -26.37
CA SER A 172 1.05 16.89 -27.55
C SER A 172 0.17 17.04 -28.79
N THR A 173 -0.93 16.28 -28.85
CA THR A 173 -1.80 16.17 -30.03
C THR A 173 -2.91 17.22 -30.06
N LEU A 174 -3.51 17.55 -28.91
CA LEU A 174 -4.63 18.52 -28.82
C LEU A 174 -4.27 19.95 -29.27
N PRO A 175 -3.09 20.53 -28.97
CA PRO A 175 -2.74 21.88 -29.41
C PRO A 175 -2.59 21.99 -30.93
N MET A 176 -2.13 20.93 -31.60
CA MET A 176 -2.03 20.87 -33.07
C MET A 176 -3.40 21.03 -33.76
N LEU A 177 -4.49 20.72 -33.07
CA LEU A 177 -5.85 20.83 -33.58
C LEU A 177 -6.50 22.18 -33.33
N LEU A 178 -6.11 22.88 -32.27
CA LEU A 178 -6.62 24.21 -31.96
C LEU A 178 -6.01 25.30 -32.85
N HIS A 179 -4.83 25.04 -33.42
CA HIS A 179 -4.13 25.95 -34.32
C HIS A 179 -4.44 25.73 -35.82
N ARG A 180 -5.32 24.78 -36.17
CA ARG A 180 -5.82 24.53 -37.54
C ARG A 180 -7.27 24.97 -37.68
#